data_AF-A0A9E4AVI0-F1
#
_entry.id   AF-A0A9E4AVI0-F1
#
_cell.length_a   1.000
_cell.length_b   1.000
_cell.length_c   1.000
_cell.angle_alpha   90.00
_cell.angle_beta   90.00
_cell.angle_gamma   90.00
#
_symmetry.space_group_name_H-M   'P 1'
#
loop_
_entity.id
_entity.type
_entity.pdbx_description
1 polymer ?
#
loop_
_entity_poly.entity_id
_entity_poly.type
_entity_poly.pdbx_seq_one_letter_code
_entity_poly.pdbx_strand_id
1 'polypeptide(L)'
;MEWKRQNTALLLSMAPFLALSAIPFFIFGIAAQALVFSIDRDYPLTRGYQPGVVGWPDWSDVGFLLNVLKHALLPASSVVLVSLGGWAMGMRGMMVTTKGEDYMLQAEAKGLPNSVRFAKYAIRNSLLPHLTGLALSLGLIVSGVLLLEVVFAYPGVGTALLDAVNGNDYPTIQGITFVLAFGTAAATLIIDMIYPLIDPRIKALDR
;
A
#
# COMPACT_ATOMS: atom_id res chain seq x y z
N MET A 1 -24.13 -13.09 26.20
CA MET A 1 -23.34 -14.33 26.33
C MET A 1 -21.89 -14.00 26.01
N GLU A 2 -21.03 -14.00 27.03
CA GLU A 2 -19.62 -13.60 26.96
C GLU A 2 -18.82 -14.54 26.05
N TRP A 3 -18.28 -14.02 24.93
CA TRP A 3 -17.21 -14.69 24.18
C TRP A 3 -15.89 -14.51 24.95
N LYS A 4 -15.79 -15.16 26.12
CA LYS A 4 -14.60 -15.20 26.98
C LYS A 4 -13.70 -16.36 26.55
N ARG A 5 -13.04 -16.18 25.41
CA ARG A 5 -11.70 -16.73 25.15
C ARG A 5 -11.14 -15.96 23.97
N GLN A 6 -10.42 -14.88 24.27
CA GLN A 6 -9.37 -14.42 23.38
C GLN A 6 -8.47 -15.62 23.14
N ASN A 7 -8.62 -16.25 21.99
CA ASN A 7 -7.81 -17.40 21.64
C ASN A 7 -6.38 -16.88 21.54
N THR A 8 -5.48 -17.33 22.43
CA THR A 8 -4.09 -16.85 22.47
C THR A 8 -3.41 -17.04 21.12
N ALA A 9 -3.80 -18.07 20.36
CA ALA A 9 -3.37 -18.29 18.99
C ALA A 9 -3.83 -17.18 18.01
N LEU A 10 -5.05 -16.67 18.17
CA LEU A 10 -5.53 -15.52 17.37
C LEU A 10 -4.76 -14.26 17.75
N LEU A 11 -4.55 -14.00 19.05
CA LEU A 11 -3.73 -12.86 19.48
C LEU A 11 -2.28 -12.96 18.98
N LEU A 12 -1.69 -14.15 19.04
CA LEU A 12 -0.32 -14.40 18.58
C LEU A 12 -0.19 -14.24 17.06
N SER A 13 -1.20 -14.65 16.29
CA SER A 13 -1.23 -14.43 14.84
C SER A 13 -1.26 -12.95 14.45
N MET A 14 -1.69 -12.07 15.37
CA MET A 14 -1.77 -10.62 15.14
C MET A 14 -0.52 -9.84 15.55
N ALA A 15 0.30 -10.41 16.44
CA ALA A 15 1.58 -9.83 16.87
C ALA A 15 2.50 -9.42 15.69
N PRO A 16 2.70 -10.22 14.62
CA PRO A 16 3.53 -9.79 13.50
C PRO A 16 2.94 -8.60 12.73
N PHE A 17 1.61 -8.55 12.55
CA PHE A 17 0.97 -7.43 11.85
C PHE A 17 1.01 -6.13 12.66
N LEU A 18 0.93 -6.22 13.99
CA LEU A 18 1.14 -5.10 14.91
C LEU A 18 2.57 -4.57 14.84
N ALA A 19 3.56 -5.47 14.82
CA ALA A 19 4.95 -5.08 14.69
C ALA A 19 5.21 -4.39 13.35
N LEU A 20 4.68 -4.96 12.25
CA LEU A 20 4.79 -4.39 10.91
C LEU A 20 4.10 -3.03 10.79
N SER A 21 2.93 -2.85 11.41
CA SER A 21 2.21 -1.57 11.33
C SER A 21 2.82 -0.45 12.17
N ALA A 22 3.59 -0.80 13.21
CA ALA A 22 4.27 0.17 14.08
C ALA A 22 5.57 0.72 13.47
N ILE A 23 6.17 -0.01 12.52
CA ILE A 23 7.44 0.37 11.91
C ILE A 23 7.15 1.20 10.64
N PRO A 24 7.70 2.43 10.52
CA PRO A 24 7.63 3.18 9.28
C PRO A 24 8.25 2.40 8.11
N PHE A 25 7.62 2.41 6.93
CA PHE A 25 8.04 1.63 5.76
C PHE A 25 9.49 1.83 5.36
N PHE A 26 10.04 3.03 5.53
CA PHE A 26 11.43 3.34 5.19
C PHE A 26 12.42 2.70 6.18
N ILE A 27 12.07 2.63 7.48
CA ILE A 27 12.90 1.95 8.50
C ILE A 27 12.89 0.44 8.24
N PHE A 28 11.71 -0.11 7.94
CA PHE A 28 11.61 -1.51 7.51
C PHE A 28 12.44 -1.77 6.25
N GLY A 29 12.41 -0.85 5.27
CA GLY A 29 13.24 -0.92 4.07
C GLY A 29 14.74 -0.93 4.37
N ILE A 30 15.23 -0.08 5.27
CA ILE A 30 16.64 -0.07 5.71
C ILE A 30 17.00 -1.41 6.37
N ALA A 31 16.15 -1.93 7.25
CA ALA A 31 16.39 -3.21 7.90
C ALA A 31 16.39 -4.37 6.90
N ALA A 32 15.46 -4.37 5.94
CA ALA A 32 15.40 -5.35 4.87
C ALA A 32 16.66 -5.29 3.97
N GLN A 33 17.14 -4.09 3.66
CA GLN A 33 18.37 -3.88 2.91
C GLN A 33 19.59 -4.45 3.65
N ALA A 34 19.70 -4.20 4.97
CA ALA A 34 20.78 -4.76 5.79
C ALA A 34 20.73 -6.29 5.86
N LEU A 35 19.53 -6.88 5.94
CA LEU A 35 19.34 -8.33 5.96
C LEU A 35 19.71 -8.96 4.60
N VAL A 36 19.25 -8.37 3.50
CA VAL A 36 19.58 -8.87 2.16
C VAL A 36 21.08 -8.75 1.90
N PHE A 37 21.72 -7.64 2.25
CA PHE A 37 23.18 -7.50 2.15
C PHE A 37 23.95 -8.56 2.95
N SER A 38 23.39 -8.99 4.09
CA SER A 38 24.00 -10.03 4.93
C SER A 38 23.93 -11.42 4.30
N ILE A 39 22.93 -11.68 3.46
CA ILE A 39 22.70 -12.98 2.79
C ILE A 39 23.37 -12.99 1.40
N ASP A 40 23.19 -11.92 0.63
CA ASP A 40 23.66 -11.76 -0.73
C ASP A 40 24.26 -10.36 -0.90
N ARG A 41 25.58 -10.33 -1.07
CA ARG A 41 26.34 -9.07 -1.24
C ARG A 41 26.22 -8.51 -2.65
N ASP A 42 25.84 -9.32 -3.63
CA ASP A 42 25.72 -8.93 -5.03
C ASP A 42 24.31 -8.45 -5.39
N TYR A 43 23.37 -8.52 -4.44
CA TYR A 43 22.02 -8.04 -4.65
C TYR A 43 21.99 -6.52 -4.88
N PRO A 44 21.16 -6.02 -5.82
CA PRO A 44 21.01 -4.59 -6.03
C PRO A 44 20.25 -3.93 -4.87
N LEU A 45 21.00 -3.51 -3.87
CA LEU A 45 20.47 -2.88 -2.66
C LEU A 45 20.12 -1.40 -2.85
N THR A 46 20.66 -0.79 -3.91
CA THR A 46 20.64 0.65 -4.10
C THR A 46 20.74 0.94 -5.59
N ARG A 47 20.11 2.03 -6.05
CA ARG A 47 20.01 2.50 -7.45
C ARG A 47 18.86 1.84 -8.22
N GLY A 48 18.36 2.53 -9.25
CA GLY A 48 17.27 2.03 -10.10
C GLY A 48 17.68 1.06 -11.20
N TYR A 49 18.97 0.93 -11.48
CA TYR A 49 19.55 0.09 -12.53
C TYR A 49 21.05 -0.14 -12.29
N GLN A 50 21.62 -1.18 -12.92
CA GLN A 50 23.04 -1.53 -12.79
C GLN A 50 23.99 -0.37 -13.18
N PRO A 51 25.11 -0.20 -12.45
CA PRO A 51 26.17 0.74 -12.84
C PRO A 51 26.74 0.37 -14.22
N GLY A 52 26.70 1.29 -15.18
CA GLY A 52 27.23 1.08 -16.54
C GLY A 52 26.22 1.29 -17.66
N VAL A 53 24.93 1.49 -17.37
CA VAL A 53 23.96 1.98 -18.36
C VAL A 53 24.22 3.47 -18.59
N VAL A 54 25.03 3.78 -19.60
CA VAL A 54 25.33 5.14 -20.05
C VAL A 54 24.47 5.43 -21.28
N GLY A 55 23.33 6.09 -21.10
CA GLY A 55 22.44 6.47 -22.21
C GLY A 55 20.97 6.64 -21.82
N TRP A 56 20.13 6.94 -22.81
CA TRP A 56 18.67 6.93 -22.64
C TRP A 56 18.19 5.49 -22.39
N PRO A 57 17.23 5.27 -21.47
CA PRO A 57 16.69 3.94 -21.20
C PRO A 57 16.10 3.32 -22.47
N ASP A 58 16.59 2.14 -22.86
CA ASP A 58 15.96 1.36 -23.92
C ASP A 58 14.81 0.56 -23.30
N TRP A 59 13.62 1.14 -23.35
CA TRP A 59 12.39 0.50 -22.85
C TRP A 59 11.94 -0.69 -23.70
N SER A 60 12.54 -0.91 -24.87
CA SER A 60 12.24 -2.05 -25.75
C SER A 60 13.10 -3.28 -25.45
N ASP A 61 14.20 -3.11 -24.71
CA ASP A 61 15.04 -4.22 -24.27
C ASP A 61 14.46 -4.92 -23.03
N VAL A 62 14.17 -6.21 -23.18
CA VAL A 62 13.68 -7.07 -22.10
C VAL A 62 14.74 -7.23 -21.00
N GLY A 63 16.03 -7.20 -21.36
CA GLY A 63 17.14 -7.27 -20.41
C GLY A 63 17.15 -6.08 -19.45
N PHE A 64 17.01 -4.87 -19.99
CA PHE A 64 16.85 -3.65 -19.21
C PHE A 64 15.59 -3.66 -18.33
N LEU A 65 14.44 -4.10 -18.87
CA LEU A 65 13.18 -4.16 -18.12
C LEU A 65 13.27 -5.08 -16.89
N LEU A 66 13.85 -6.27 -17.06
CA LEU A 66 14.10 -7.21 -15.96
C LEU A 66 15.08 -6.65 -14.93
N ASN A 67 16.05 -5.86 -15.36
CA ASN A 67 17.01 -5.19 -14.48
C ASN A 67 16.29 -4.19 -13.57
N VAL A 68 15.49 -3.29 -14.15
CA VAL A 68 14.71 -2.29 -13.40
C VAL A 68 13.74 -2.96 -12.41
N LEU A 69 13.04 -4.02 -12.83
CA LEU A 69 12.12 -4.76 -11.96
C LEU A 69 12.84 -5.42 -10.78
N LYS A 70 14.03 -5.97 -10.98
CA LYS A 70 14.85 -6.54 -9.89
C LYS A 70 15.24 -5.49 -8.86
N HIS A 71 15.59 -4.28 -9.29
CA HIS A 71 15.95 -3.17 -8.40
C HIS A 71 14.72 -2.57 -7.69
N ALA A 72 13.53 -2.68 -8.30
CA ALA A 72 12.27 -2.23 -7.70
C ALA A 72 11.67 -3.21 -6.68
N LEU A 73 12.06 -4.50 -6.72
CA LEU A 73 11.46 -5.55 -5.90
C LEU A 73 11.58 -5.30 -4.39
N LEU A 74 12.76 -4.88 -3.95
CA LEU A 74 13.06 -4.63 -2.53
C LEU A 74 12.31 -3.39 -1.98
N PRO A 75 12.32 -2.22 -2.65
CA PRO A 75 11.47 -1.10 -2.24
C PRO A 75 9.97 -1.42 -2.28
N ALA A 76 9.49 -2.09 -3.34
CA ALA A 76 8.08 -2.42 -3.49
C ALA A 76 7.59 -3.38 -2.39
N SER A 77 8.36 -4.43 -2.12
CA SER A 77 8.03 -5.38 -1.05
C SER A 77 8.05 -4.74 0.33
N SER A 78 8.96 -3.81 0.59
CA SER A 78 9.03 -3.07 1.87
C SER A 78 7.75 -2.28 2.13
N VAL A 79 7.22 -1.59 1.12
CA VAL A 79 5.94 -0.87 1.22
C VAL A 79 4.79 -1.85 1.42
N VAL A 80 4.70 -2.88 0.58
CA VAL A 80 3.60 -3.86 0.64
C VAL A 80 3.53 -4.54 2.00
N LEU A 81 4.66 -5.00 2.56
CA LEU A 81 4.70 -5.71 3.83
C LEU A 81 4.24 -4.83 5.01
N VAL A 82 4.66 -3.57 5.04
CA VAL A 82 4.23 -2.63 6.09
C VAL A 82 2.76 -2.22 5.92
N SER A 83 2.34 -1.97 4.68
CA SER A 83 0.93 -1.66 4.36
C SER A 83 -0.01 -2.81 4.75
N LEU A 84 0.41 -4.08 4.57
CA LEU A 84 -0.37 -5.24 5.00
C LEU A 84 -0.60 -5.26 6.53
N GLY A 85 0.41 -4.86 7.32
CA GLY A 85 0.25 -4.72 8.77
C GLY A 85 -0.82 -3.69 9.14
N GLY A 86 -0.74 -2.51 8.51
CA GLY A 86 -1.74 -1.43 8.68
C GLY A 86 -3.14 -1.87 8.27
N TRP A 87 -3.27 -2.55 7.13
CA TRP A 87 -4.56 -3.06 6.65
C TRP A 87 -5.14 -4.14 7.56
N ALA A 88 -4.34 -5.08 8.04
CA ALA A 88 -4.80 -6.11 8.98
C ALA A 88 -5.32 -5.50 10.29
N MET A 89 -4.64 -4.47 10.79
CA MET A 89 -5.06 -3.73 11.99
C MET A 89 -6.33 -2.90 11.76
N GLY A 90 -6.44 -2.24 10.61
CA GLY A 90 -7.64 -1.52 10.19
C GLY A 90 -8.85 -2.46 10.09
N MET A 91 -8.66 -3.61 9.44
CA MET A 91 -9.67 -4.66 9.31
C MET A 91 -10.16 -5.13 10.68
N ARG A 92 -9.25 -5.35 11.63
CA ARG A 92 -9.64 -5.70 13.00
C ARG A 92 -10.44 -4.59 13.67
N GLY A 93 -10.01 -3.33 13.54
CA GLY A 93 -10.74 -2.19 14.13
C GLY A 93 -12.18 -2.15 13.64
N MET A 94 -12.38 -2.30 12.33
CA MET A 94 -13.70 -2.32 11.71
C MET A 94 -14.52 -3.56 12.05
N MET A 95 -13.87 -4.72 12.18
CA MET A 95 -14.53 -5.95 12.63
C MET A 95 -15.05 -5.83 14.07
N VAL A 96 -14.39 -5.04 14.93
CA VAL A 96 -14.86 -4.76 16.29
C VAL A 96 -16.10 -3.87 16.28
N THR A 97 -16.14 -2.84 15.42
CA THR A 97 -17.30 -1.94 15.31
C THR A 97 -18.50 -2.62 14.64
N THR A 98 -18.26 -3.36 13.55
CA THR A 98 -19.26 -4.12 12.77
C THR A 98 -20.00 -5.15 13.63
N LYS A 99 -19.36 -5.72 14.66
CA LYS A 99 -19.99 -6.71 15.56
C LYS A 99 -21.23 -6.18 16.28
N GLY A 100 -21.31 -4.87 16.52
CA GLY A 100 -22.43 -4.24 17.21
C GLY A 100 -23.61 -3.90 16.30
N GLU A 101 -23.51 -4.15 14.99
CA GLU A 101 -24.54 -3.73 14.04
C GLU A 101 -25.73 -4.70 13.97
N ASP A 102 -26.91 -4.15 13.71
CA ASP A 102 -28.18 -4.87 13.69
C ASP A 102 -28.21 -6.03 12.68
N TYR A 103 -27.51 -5.92 11.54
CA TYR A 103 -27.41 -7.02 10.58
C TYR A 103 -26.60 -8.21 11.10
N MET A 104 -25.63 -7.97 11.99
CA MET A 104 -24.87 -9.05 12.63
C MET A 104 -25.70 -9.73 13.72
N LEU A 105 -26.47 -8.95 14.49
CA LEU A 105 -27.43 -9.47 15.47
C LEU A 105 -28.54 -10.28 14.81
N GLN A 106 -29.04 -9.84 13.66
CA GLN A 106 -30.02 -10.60 12.88
C GLN A 106 -29.43 -11.90 12.34
N ALA A 107 -28.19 -11.88 11.87
CA ALA A 107 -27.48 -13.09 11.41
C ALA A 107 -27.25 -14.10 12.55
N GLU A 108 -27.00 -13.62 13.77
CA GLU A 108 -26.92 -14.43 14.99
C GLU A 108 -28.27 -15.04 15.35
N ALA A 109 -29.35 -14.24 15.34
CA ALA A 109 -30.71 -14.70 15.63
C ALA A 109 -31.19 -15.77 14.63
N LYS A 110 -30.69 -15.74 13.39
CA LYS A 110 -30.91 -16.78 12.37
C LYS A 110 -30.11 -18.07 12.60
N GLY A 111 -29.24 -18.13 13.61
CA GLY A 111 -28.42 -19.30 13.93
C GLY A 111 -27.31 -19.59 12.92
N LEU A 112 -26.87 -18.59 12.13
CA LEU A 112 -25.84 -18.80 11.13
C LEU A 112 -24.48 -19.12 11.78
N PRO A 113 -23.72 -20.09 11.24
CA PRO A 113 -22.42 -20.46 11.78
C PRO A 113 -21.44 -19.27 11.68
N ASN A 114 -20.52 -19.21 12.64
CA ASN A 114 -19.54 -18.11 12.77
C ASN A 114 -18.74 -17.84 11.49
N SER A 115 -18.41 -18.88 10.73
CA SER A 115 -17.70 -18.79 9.45
C SER A 115 -18.51 -18.03 8.39
N VAL A 116 -19.82 -18.30 8.31
CA VAL A 116 -20.72 -17.63 7.36
C VAL A 116 -20.99 -16.18 7.79
N ARG A 117 -21.17 -15.93 9.08
CA ARG A 117 -21.28 -14.56 9.62
C ARG A 117 -20.05 -13.72 9.30
N PHE A 118 -18.86 -14.29 9.52
CA PHE A 118 -17.59 -13.64 9.22
C PHE A 118 -17.41 -13.39 7.71
N ALA A 119 -17.49 -14.43 6.88
CA ALA A 119 -17.19 -14.35 5.45
C ALA A 119 -18.21 -13.52 4.65
N LYS A 120 -19.51 -13.67 4.95
CA LYS A 120 -20.58 -13.10 4.11
C LYS A 120 -21.07 -11.74 4.56
N TYR A 121 -21.08 -11.49 5.88
CA TYR A 121 -21.61 -10.25 6.45
C TYR A 121 -20.49 -9.31 6.86
N ALA A 122 -19.51 -9.80 7.63
CA ALA A 122 -18.49 -8.92 8.18
C ALA A 122 -17.40 -8.54 7.18
N ILE A 123 -16.83 -9.50 6.43
CA ILE A 123 -15.79 -9.21 5.42
C ILE A 123 -16.33 -8.32 4.31
N ARG A 124 -17.52 -8.62 3.78
CA ARG A 124 -18.09 -7.86 2.66
C ARG A 124 -18.33 -6.39 3.01
N ASN A 125 -18.79 -6.10 4.22
CA ASN A 125 -18.97 -4.72 4.68
C ASN A 125 -17.63 -4.03 5.00
N SER A 126 -16.65 -4.83 5.44
CA SER A 126 -15.33 -4.31 5.80
C SER A 126 -14.40 -4.06 4.60
N LEU A 127 -14.67 -4.64 3.43
CA LEU A 127 -13.85 -4.46 2.23
C LEU A 127 -13.92 -3.05 1.64
N LEU A 128 -15.04 -2.34 1.84
CA LEU A 128 -15.28 -1.01 1.26
C LEU A 128 -14.22 0.03 1.70
N PRO A 129 -13.95 0.22 3.01
CA PRO A 129 -12.87 1.10 3.49
C PRO A 129 -11.46 0.65 3.12
N HIS A 130 -11.23 -0.64 2.87
CA HIS A 130 -9.93 -1.11 2.42
C HIS A 130 -9.67 -0.78 0.95
N LEU A 131 -10.72 -0.77 0.14
CA LEU A 131 -10.61 -0.32 -1.24
C LEU A 131 -10.23 1.16 -1.31
N THR A 132 -10.79 2.01 -0.42
CA THR A 132 -10.46 3.45 -0.37
C THR A 132 -9.05 3.66 0.16
N GLY A 133 -8.64 2.86 1.16
CA GLY A 133 -7.26 2.84 1.63
C GLY A 133 -6.26 2.46 0.53
N LEU A 134 -6.58 1.46 -0.29
CA LEU A 134 -5.77 1.06 -1.43
C LEU A 134 -5.68 2.19 -2.47
N ALA A 135 -6.80 2.85 -2.74
CA ALA A 135 -6.86 3.97 -3.67
C ALA A 135 -5.98 5.15 -3.26
N LEU A 136 -6.10 5.58 -2.00
CA LEU A 136 -5.27 6.63 -1.43
C LEU A 136 -3.78 6.23 -1.43
N SER A 137 -3.47 4.96 -1.16
CA SER A 137 -2.10 4.44 -1.19
C SER A 137 -1.50 4.52 -2.59
N LEU A 138 -2.27 4.18 -3.64
CA LEU A 138 -1.83 4.32 -5.03
C LEU A 138 -1.59 5.79 -5.39
N GLY A 139 -2.46 6.71 -4.94
CA GLY A 139 -2.24 8.15 -5.12
C GLY A 139 -0.94 8.64 -4.47
N LEU A 140 -0.65 8.18 -3.25
CA LEU A 140 0.60 8.50 -2.55
C LEU A 140 1.85 7.94 -3.27
N ILE A 141 1.74 6.76 -3.88
CA ILE A 141 2.84 6.19 -4.69
C ILE A 141 3.10 7.04 -5.93
N VAL A 142 2.04 7.49 -6.62
CA VAL A 142 2.15 8.39 -7.78
C VAL A 142 2.75 9.75 -7.39
N SER A 143 2.46 10.23 -6.18
CA SER A 143 3.01 11.48 -5.64
C SER A 143 4.50 11.43 -5.31
N GLY A 144 5.17 10.28 -5.47
CA GLY A 144 6.59 10.11 -5.16
C GLY A 144 6.82 9.92 -3.67
N VAL A 145 7.12 8.68 -3.26
CA VAL A 145 7.48 8.37 -1.87
C VAL A 145 8.94 8.78 -1.64
N LEU A 146 9.18 10.08 -1.42
CA LEU A 146 10.53 10.66 -1.29
C LEU A 146 11.44 9.87 -0.36
N LEU A 147 10.95 9.46 0.81
CA LEU A 147 11.75 8.71 1.79
C LEU A 147 12.21 7.35 1.26
N LEU A 148 11.39 6.68 0.45
CA LEU A 148 11.76 5.42 -0.18
C LEU A 148 12.81 5.66 -1.26
N GLU A 149 12.61 6.68 -2.10
CA GLU A 149 13.54 7.04 -3.16
C GLU A 149 14.93 7.39 -2.60
N VAL A 150 14.99 8.12 -1.49
CA VAL A 150 16.25 8.46 -0.80
C VAL A 150 16.90 7.22 -0.18
N VAL A 151 16.14 6.36 0.51
CA VAL A 151 16.69 5.16 1.18
C VAL A 151 17.25 4.16 0.18
N PHE A 152 16.54 3.91 -0.92
CA PHE A 152 16.98 2.96 -1.95
C PHE A 152 17.83 3.61 -3.05
N ALA A 153 18.10 4.93 -2.97
CA ALA A 153 18.63 5.77 -4.04
C ALA A 153 17.97 5.47 -5.41
N TYR A 154 16.66 5.23 -5.38
CA TYR A 154 15.89 4.88 -6.56
C TYR A 154 15.42 6.19 -7.22
N PRO A 155 15.83 6.48 -8.47
CA PRO A 155 15.51 7.74 -9.11
C PRO A 155 14.00 7.84 -9.32
N GLY A 156 13.41 8.90 -8.79
CA GLY A 156 11.97 9.14 -8.86
C GLY A 156 11.62 10.62 -8.82
N VAL A 157 10.32 10.90 -8.91
CA VAL A 157 9.81 12.28 -8.98
C VAL A 157 10.03 13.02 -7.65
N GLY A 158 10.06 12.31 -6.53
CA GLY A 158 10.33 12.90 -5.21
C GLY A 158 11.76 13.44 -5.11
N THR A 159 12.76 12.64 -5.50
CA THR A 159 14.17 13.06 -5.53
C THR A 159 14.40 14.22 -6.50
N ALA A 160 13.79 14.19 -7.68
CA ALA A 160 13.84 15.31 -8.63
C ALA A 160 13.23 16.61 -8.04
N LEU A 161 12.14 16.49 -7.28
CA LEU A 161 11.54 17.61 -6.57
C LEU A 161 12.47 18.14 -5.47
N LEU A 162 13.07 17.23 -4.69
CA LEU A 162 14.01 17.61 -3.62
C LEU A 162 15.24 18.33 -4.18
N ASP A 163 15.79 17.85 -5.29
CA ASP A 163 16.91 18.47 -5.97
C ASP A 163 16.54 19.86 -6.51
N ALA A 164 15.34 20.00 -7.10
CA ALA A 164 14.84 21.30 -7.56
C ALA A 164 14.62 22.28 -6.40
N VAL A 165 14.10 21.81 -5.26
CA VAL A 165 13.94 22.63 -4.03
C VAL A 165 15.30 23.10 -3.52
N ASN A 166 16.28 22.20 -3.43
CA ASN A 166 17.64 22.55 -2.98
C ASN A 166 18.35 23.50 -3.97
N GLY A 167 18.09 23.31 -5.27
CA GLY A 167 18.58 24.17 -6.35
C GLY A 167 17.83 25.49 -6.52
N ASN A 168 16.76 25.72 -5.76
CA ASN A 168 15.84 26.86 -5.92
C ASN A 168 15.30 27.02 -7.36
N ASP A 169 15.10 25.90 -8.06
CA ASP A 169 14.55 25.87 -9.42
C ASP A 169 13.02 25.86 -9.37
N TYR A 170 12.44 27.06 -9.20
CA TYR A 170 10.99 27.25 -9.08
C TYR A 170 10.20 26.74 -10.29
N PRO A 171 10.62 26.95 -11.56
CA PRO A 171 9.94 26.35 -12.72
C PRO A 171 9.82 24.83 -12.63
N THR A 172 10.90 24.13 -12.26
CA THR A 172 10.90 22.67 -12.13
C THR A 172 10.02 22.21 -10.97
N ILE A 173 10.08 22.89 -9.82
CA ILE A 173 9.19 22.62 -8.67
C ILE A 173 7.72 22.72 -9.07
N GLN A 174 7.34 23.80 -9.78
CA GLN A 174 5.97 24.03 -10.21
C GLN A 174 5.53 22.98 -11.24
N GLY A 175 6.39 22.65 -12.21
CA GLY A 175 6.10 21.63 -13.22
C GLY A 175 5.88 20.24 -12.60
N ILE A 176 6.77 19.82 -11.71
CA ILE A 176 6.63 18.55 -10.98
C ILE A 176 5.34 18.56 -10.15
N THR A 177 5.10 19.62 -9.37
CA THR A 177 3.90 19.72 -8.53
C THR A 177 2.61 19.65 -9.35
N PHE A 178 2.58 20.30 -10.52
CA PHE A 178 1.44 20.24 -11.43
C PHE A 178 1.18 18.81 -11.94
N VAL A 179 2.22 18.11 -12.39
CA VAL A 179 2.11 16.72 -12.86
C VAL A 179 1.65 15.80 -11.73
N LEU A 180 2.17 15.95 -10.52
CA LEU A 180 1.75 15.18 -9.36
C LEU A 180 0.30 15.44 -8.99
N ALA A 181 -0.12 16.72 -8.94
CA ALA A 181 -1.50 17.09 -8.66
C ALA A 181 -2.48 16.53 -9.70
N PHE A 182 -2.15 16.69 -10.99
CA PHE A 182 -2.96 16.16 -12.09
C PHE A 182 -3.01 14.63 -12.06
N GLY A 183 -1.87 13.95 -11.88
CA GLY A 183 -1.78 12.50 -11.82
C GLY A 183 -2.56 11.92 -10.64
N THR A 184 -2.50 12.55 -9.47
CA THR A 184 -3.25 12.12 -8.27
C THR A 184 -4.75 12.32 -8.46
N ALA A 185 -5.15 13.45 -9.05
CA ALA A 185 -6.55 13.71 -9.39
C ALA A 185 -7.08 12.69 -10.42
N ALA A 186 -6.31 12.40 -11.47
CA ALA A 186 -6.67 11.42 -12.49
C ALA A 186 -6.76 10.00 -11.90
N ALA A 187 -5.81 9.59 -11.05
CA ALA A 187 -5.83 8.31 -10.37
C ALA A 187 -7.05 8.18 -9.45
N THR A 188 -7.36 9.22 -8.67
CA THR A 188 -8.54 9.22 -7.79
C THR A 188 -9.83 9.13 -8.60
N LEU A 189 -9.93 9.88 -9.71
CA LEU A 189 -11.07 9.82 -10.62
C LEU A 189 -11.27 8.42 -11.23
N ILE A 190 -10.19 7.76 -11.67
CA ILE A 190 -10.26 6.39 -12.20
C ILE A 190 -10.82 5.44 -11.14
N ILE A 191 -10.42 5.59 -9.90
CA ILE A 191 -10.88 4.72 -8.81
C ILE A 191 -12.34 5.01 -8.49
N ASP A 192 -12.74 6.28 -8.41
CA ASP A 192 -14.15 6.69 -8.26
C ASP A 192 -15.03 6.11 -9.37
N MET A 193 -14.52 5.97 -10.59
CA MET A 193 -15.21 5.29 -11.69
C MET A 193 -15.27 3.77 -11.52
N ILE A 194 -14.28 3.15 -10.88
CA ILE A 194 -14.22 1.71 -10.59
C ILE A 194 -15.14 1.33 -9.42
N TYR A 195 -15.35 2.22 -8.44
CA TYR A 195 -16.19 1.96 -7.26
C TYR A 195 -17.59 1.41 -7.60
N PRO A 196 -18.37 2.02 -8.52
CA PRO A 196 -19.69 1.52 -8.91
C PRO A 196 -19.68 0.14 -9.56
N LEU A 197 -18.56 -0.28 -10.17
CA LEU A 197 -18.40 -1.62 -10.75
C LEU A 197 -18.21 -2.69 -9.67
N ILE A 198 -17.53 -2.33 -8.57
CA ILE A 198 -17.21 -3.26 -7.49
C ILE A 198 -18.36 -3.39 -6.49
N ASP A 199 -19.04 -2.29 -6.18
CA ASP A 199 -20.25 -2.32 -5.36
C ASP A 199 -21.46 -1.74 -6.11
N PRO A 200 -22.32 -2.60 -6.70
CA PRO A 200 -23.51 -2.16 -7.41
C PRO A 200 -24.58 -1.52 -6.51
N ARG A 201 -24.40 -1.50 -5.18
CA ARG A 201 -25.28 -0.78 -4.24
C ARG A 201 -25.05 0.72 -4.25
N ILE A 202 -23.88 1.17 -4.70
CA ILE A 202 -23.51 2.58 -4.88
C ILE A 202 -23.96 3.09 -6.25
N LYS A 203 -24.64 2.26 -7.06
CA LYS A 203 -25.33 2.75 -8.26
C LYS A 203 -26.22 3.89 -7.83
N ALA A 204 -25.92 5.05 -8.41
CA ALA A 204 -26.56 6.33 -8.16
C ALA A 204 -28.04 6.12 -7.86
N LEU A 205 -28.45 6.70 -6.73
CA LEU A 205 -29.82 7.02 -6.38
C LEU A 205 -30.71 6.97 -7.62
N ASP A 206 -31.53 5.93 -7.68
CA ASP A 206 -32.62 5.78 -8.64
C ASP A 206 -33.36 7.13 -8.70
N ARG A 207 -33.27 7.80 -9.85
CA ARG A 207 -34.09 8.94 -10.24
C ARG A 207 -34.64 8.67 -11.62
#